data_AF-A0A3B4XYA4-F1
#
_entry.id   AF-A0A3B4XYA4-F1
#
_cell.length_a   1.000
_cell.length_b   1.000
_cell.length_c   1.000
_cell.angle_alpha   90.00
_cell.angle_beta   90.00
_cell.angle_gamma   90.00
#
_symmetry.space_group_name_H-M   'P 1'
#
loop_
_entity.id
_entity.type
_entity.pdbx_description
1 polymer ?
#
loop_
_entity_poly.entity_id
_entity_poly.type
_entity_poly.pdbx_seq_one_letter_code
_entity_poly.pdbx_strand_id
1 'polypeptide(L)' 'MEPNSAGCVQYDRWNENNVNVNVEASQSTVMRFYYRVCVGSTGIAMKAAGALAALVSIYIIGYVTGYYIHRC' A
#
# COMPACT_ATOMS: atom_id res chain seq x y z
N MET A 1 -33.80 13.16 -52.23
CA MET A 1 -32.55 13.83 -51.86
C MET A 1 -31.85 12.93 -50.87
N GLU A 2 -30.81 12.21 -51.32
CA GLU A 2 -29.91 11.47 -50.42
C GLU A 2 -29.10 12.48 -49.59
N PRO A 3 -28.98 12.30 -48.25
CA PRO A 3 -28.00 13.04 -47.50
C PRO A 3 -26.62 12.37 -47.65
N ASN A 4 -25.86 12.91 -48.59
CA ASN A 4 -24.42 13.21 -48.52
C ASN A 4 -23.64 12.66 -47.30
N SER A 5 -22.73 11.74 -47.62
CA SER A 5 -21.65 11.21 -46.80
C SER A 5 -20.69 12.33 -46.33
N ALA A 6 -20.95 12.91 -45.17
CA ALA A 6 -20.09 13.91 -44.55
C ALA A 6 -19.82 13.53 -43.09
N GLY A 7 -18.62 13.02 -42.84
CA GLY A 7 -17.97 13.01 -41.52
C GLY A 7 -18.70 12.23 -40.44
N CYS A 8 -18.74 10.89 -40.56
CA CYS A 8 -19.05 10.05 -39.41
C CYS A 8 -17.87 10.11 -38.44
N VAL A 9 -17.86 11.11 -37.55
CA VAL A 9 -17.07 11.05 -36.32
C VAL A 9 -17.69 9.92 -35.51
N GLN A 10 -17.16 8.71 -35.68
CA GLN A 10 -17.53 7.59 -34.83
C GLN A 10 -17.00 7.88 -33.44
N TYR A 11 -17.86 8.39 -32.59
CA TYR A 11 -17.64 8.31 -31.16
C TYR A 11 -17.81 6.85 -30.79
N ASP A 12 -16.77 6.25 -30.21
CA ASP A 12 -16.89 4.97 -29.53
C ASP A 12 -18.01 5.09 -28.50
N ARG A 13 -19.18 4.55 -28.86
CA ARG A 13 -20.35 4.59 -27.99
C ARG A 13 -20.03 3.74 -26.77
N TRP A 14 -20.13 4.35 -25.59
CA TRP A 14 -19.98 3.65 -24.32
C TRP A 14 -20.88 2.41 -24.29
N ASN A 15 -20.30 1.24 -24.10
CA ASN A 15 -20.99 -0.05 -24.16
C ASN A 15 -20.45 -0.99 -23.08
N GLU A 16 -21.31 -1.87 -22.57
CA GLU A 16 -20.97 -2.80 -21.49
C GLU A 16 -19.78 -3.72 -21.86
N ASN A 17 -19.55 -3.92 -23.16
CA ASN A 17 -18.46 -4.73 -23.70
C ASN A 17 -17.11 -3.97 -23.78
N ASN A 18 -17.13 -2.63 -23.79
CA ASN A 18 -15.91 -1.80 -23.83
C ASN A 18 -15.53 -1.20 -22.47
N VAL A 19 -16.47 -1.17 -21.52
CA VAL A 19 -16.26 -0.75 -20.12
C VAL A 19 -15.77 -1.90 -19.23
N ASN A 20 -14.96 -2.81 -19.75
CA ASN A 20 -14.16 -3.66 -18.87
C ASN A 20 -12.96 -2.85 -18.36
N VAL A 21 -13.23 -1.91 -17.45
CA VAL A 21 -12.19 -1.33 -16.61
C VAL A 21 -11.68 -2.44 -15.71
N ASN A 22 -10.63 -3.13 -16.18
CA ASN A 22 -10.00 -4.20 -15.43
C ASN A 22 -9.40 -3.62 -14.14
N VAL A 23 -10.20 -3.62 -13.07
CA VAL A 23 -9.79 -3.12 -11.74
C VAL A 23 -8.61 -3.94 -11.22
N GLU A 24 -8.48 -5.20 -11.65
CA GLU A 24 -7.34 -6.06 -11.31
C GLU A 24 -6.03 -5.63 -11.99
N ALA A 25 -6.08 -5.04 -13.20
CA ALA A 25 -4.91 -4.41 -13.83
C ALA A 25 -4.59 -3.04 -13.24
N SER A 26 -5.58 -2.34 -12.68
CA SER A 26 -5.40 -1.05 -12.01
C SER A 26 -4.97 -1.18 -10.54
N GLN A 27 -4.98 -2.39 -9.97
CA GLN A 27 -4.37 -2.64 -8.69
C GLN A 27 -2.85 -2.64 -8.86
N SER A 28 -2.26 -1.46 -8.70
CA SER A 28 -0.81 -1.28 -8.64
C SER A 28 -0.19 -2.38 -7.79
N THR A 29 0.87 -3.01 -8.31
CA THR A 29 1.69 -4.00 -7.62
C THR A 29 1.99 -3.59 -6.17
N VAL A 30 2.18 -2.29 -5.95
CA VAL A 30 2.40 -1.65 -4.64
C VAL A 30 1.23 -1.87 -3.67
N MET A 31 -0.01 -1.75 -4.14
CA MET A 31 -1.22 -1.94 -3.33
C MET A 31 -1.40 -3.41 -2.93
N ARG A 32 -1.01 -4.34 -3.80
CA ARG A 32 -1.01 -5.79 -3.53
C ARG A 32 0.04 -6.16 -2.48
N PHE A 33 1.23 -5.58 -2.54
CA PHE A 33 2.25 -5.69 -1.50
C PHE A 33 1.79 -5.06 -0.18
N TYR A 34 1.18 -3.88 -0.23
CA TYR A 34 0.66 -3.20 0.95
C TYR A 34 -0.39 -4.04 1.68
N TYR A 35 -1.36 -4.62 0.98
CA TYR A 35 -2.33 -5.53 1.59
C TYR A 35 -1.67 -6.76 2.22
N ARG A 36 -0.68 -7.36 1.54
CA ARG A 36 0.02 -8.55 2.06
C ARG A 36 0.86 -8.27 3.31
N VAL A 37 1.50 -7.10 3.36
CA VAL A 37 2.39 -6.73 4.45
C VAL A 37 1.63 -6.09 5.61
N CYS A 38 0.58 -5.31 5.35
CA CYS A 38 -0.13 -4.54 6.38
C CYS A 38 -1.42 -5.19 6.89
N VAL A 39 -2.11 -6.00 6.07
CA VAL A 39 -3.41 -6.63 6.44
C VAL A 39 -3.27 -8.12 6.78
N GLY A 40 -2.19 -8.77 6.32
CA GLY A 40 -1.89 -10.17 6.64
C GLY A 40 -1.22 -10.38 8.01
N SER A 41 -1.03 -11.65 8.39
CA SER A 41 -0.27 -12.09 9.58
C SER A 41 1.11 -11.41 9.70
N THR A 42 1.73 -11.08 8.56
CA THR A 42 2.97 -10.32 8.46
C THR A 42 2.92 -8.95 9.14
N GLY A 43 1.79 -8.24 9.08
CA GLY A 43 1.64 -6.91 9.69
C GLY A 43 1.59 -6.97 11.21
N ILE A 44 0.95 -8.02 11.75
CA ILE A 44 0.92 -8.31 13.19
C ILE A 44 2.34 -8.66 13.67
N ALA A 45 3.03 -9.54 12.94
CA ALA A 45 4.40 -9.91 13.25
C ALA A 45 5.35 -8.70 13.23
N MET A 46 5.20 -7.82 12.23
CA MET A 46 6.03 -6.61 12.11
C MET A 46 5.77 -5.61 13.24
N LYS A 47 4.50 -5.42 13.64
CA LYS A 47 4.16 -4.60 14.82
C LYS A 47 4.75 -5.16 16.11
N ALA A 48 4.64 -6.48 16.32
CA ALA A 48 5.20 -7.14 17.50
C ALA A 48 6.73 -7.02 17.54
N ALA A 49 7.41 -7.26 16.42
CA ALA A 49 8.86 -7.10 16.30
C ALA A 49 9.29 -5.65 16.59
N GLY A 50 8.57 -4.67 16.05
CA GLY A 50 8.84 -3.25 16.32
C GLY A 50 8.66 -2.88 17.80
N ALA A 51 7.59 -3.36 18.43
CA ALA A 51 7.36 -3.13 19.86
C ALA A 51 8.44 -3.76 20.75
N LEU A 52 8.86 -4.99 20.44
CA LEU A 52 9.95 -5.67 21.14
C LEU A 52 11.28 -4.91 20.98
N ALA A 53 11.61 -4.48 19.76
CA ALA A 53 12.83 -3.70 19.50
C ALA A 53 12.84 -2.37 20.27
N ALA A 54 11.71 -1.67 20.33
CA ALA A 54 11.59 -0.42 21.09
C ALA A 54 11.79 -0.66 22.60
N LEU A 55 11.17 -1.70 23.16
CA LEU A 55 11.33 -2.06 24.57
C LEU A 55 12.79 -2.38 24.93
N VAL A 56 13.45 -3.20 24.11
CA VAL A 56 14.87 -3.52 24.30
C VAL A 56 15.73 -2.26 24.22
N SER A 57 15.44 -1.37 23.27
CA SER A 57 16.20 -0.12 23.11
C SER A 57 16.08 0.77 24.35
N ILE A 58 14.87 0.96 24.87
CA ILE A 58 14.64 1.76 26.08
C ILE A 58 15.33 1.12 27.29
N TYR A 59 15.27 -0.20 27.42
CA TYR A 59 15.97 -0.92 28.49
C TYR A 59 17.49 -0.70 28.45
N ILE A 60 18.10 -0.83 27.27
CA ILE A 60 19.54 -0.60 27.09
C ILE A 60 19.91 0.85 27.46
N ILE A 61 19.14 1.83 26.94
CA ILE A 61 19.38 3.25 27.24
C ILE A 61 19.29 3.51 28.74
N GLY A 62 18.25 2.98 29.41
CA GLY A 62 18.08 3.13 30.85
C GLY A 62 19.20 2.47 31.65
N TYR A 63 19.61 1.25 31.26
CA TYR A 63 20.71 0.54 31.89
C TYR A 63 22.02 1.32 31.79
N VAL A 64 22.35 1.78 30.59
CA VAL A 64 23.56 2.58 30.32
C VAL A 64 23.51 3.88 31.11
N THR A 65 22.39 4.60 31.06
CA THR A 65 22.22 5.88 31.78
C THR A 65 22.36 5.69 33.29
N GLY A 66 21.71 4.66 33.86
CA GLY A 66 21.85 4.32 35.26
C GLY A 66 23.28 3.94 35.63
N TYR A 67 23.96 3.15 34.80
CA TYR A 67 25.35 2.79 35.01
C TYR A 67 26.27 4.02 35.05
N TYR A 68 26.10 4.96 34.12
CA TYR A 68 26.92 6.18 34.08
C TYR A 68 26.61 7.14 35.23
N ILE A 69 25.35 7.27 35.65
CA ILE A 69 24.98 8.13 36.79
C ILE A 69 25.50 7.56 38.11
N HIS A 70 25.38 6.25 38.32
CA HIS A 70 25.77 5.60 39.59
C HIS A 70 27.29 5.40 39.73
N ARG A 71 28.03 5.56 38.63
CA ARG A 71 29.49 5.45 38.59
C ARG A 71 30.20 6.81 38.79
N CYS A 72 29.44 7.91 38.87
CA CYS A 72 29.88 9.21 39.38
C CYS A 72 29.66 9.28 40.90
#